data_AF-A0A3L8BGL3-F1
#
_entry.id   AF-A0A3L8BGL3-F1
#
_cell.length_a   1.000
_cell.length_b   1.000
_cell.length_c   1.000
_cell.angle_alpha   90.00
_cell.angle_beta   90.00
_cell.angle_gamma   90.00
#
_symmetry.space_group_name_H-M   'P 1'
#
loop_
_entity.id
_entity.type
_entity.pdbx_description
1 polymer ?
#
loop_
_entity_poly.entity_id
_entity_poly.type
_entity_poly.pdbx_seq_one_letter_code
_entity_poly.pdbx_strand_id
1 'polypeptide(L)'
;MHFESPIKRRQSRQIMVGNVPVGGDAPISVQSMTNTETTDVAATVGQIQRLEEAGVDIVRVSVPSMDAAEAFGAIKKQVSVPLVADIHFDYKIALAVAEQGVDCLRINPGNIGREDRIRAVVDCARDKNIPIRIGVNAGSLEKDLQKKYGEPTPEALMESAMRHVDILDKLDFQNFKLSLKASNVFMTVAAYRLIAAQIDNPLHLGVTEAGGLRSGTVKSAIALGSLLMEGIGDTLRISLAADPVEEVKVGFDILKSLGLRTKGINFIACPSCSRQNFDVISTVNALESRLEDIKTPLDVAIIGCVVNGPGEAKEAHIGLTGGSPNNLIFREGKPSHKVDNSDLIAELEKVIRAKAEEVDAEGGETPVKITLGA
;
A
#
# COMPACT_ATOMS: atom_id res chain seq x y z
N MET A 1 -3.60 -15.35 19.42
CA MET A 1 -2.58 -14.75 20.31
C MET A 1 -2.87 -13.27 20.46
N HIS A 2 -3.23 -12.79 21.65
CA HIS A 2 -3.56 -11.38 21.88
C HIS A 2 -2.35 -10.58 22.39
N PHE A 3 -1.31 -10.45 21.57
CA PHE A 3 -0.21 -9.52 21.86
C PHE A 3 -0.56 -8.15 21.25
N GLU A 4 -0.61 -7.11 22.09
CA GLU A 4 -0.92 -5.75 21.62
C GLU A 4 0.19 -5.23 20.71
N SER A 5 -0.18 -4.58 19.61
CA SER A 5 0.80 -4.02 18.68
C SER A 5 1.60 -2.92 19.38
N PRO A 6 2.94 -2.99 19.40
CA PRO A 6 3.77 -1.96 20.01
C PRO A 6 3.89 -0.70 19.13
N ILE A 7 3.29 -0.72 17.92
CA ILE A 7 3.46 0.33 16.92
C ILE A 7 2.70 1.57 17.33
N LYS A 8 3.41 2.69 17.45
CA LYS A 8 2.84 4.03 17.65
C LYS A 8 3.03 4.84 16.38
N ARG A 9 1.93 5.22 15.72
CA ARG A 9 1.98 6.03 14.49
C ARG A 9 2.62 7.40 14.78
N ARG A 10 3.52 7.84 13.88
CA ARG A 10 4.02 9.21 13.86
C ARG A 10 2.85 10.16 13.61
N GLN A 11 2.78 11.22 14.40
CA GLN A 11 1.85 12.31 14.17
C GLN A 11 2.16 13.00 12.85
N SER A 12 1.16 13.05 11.97
CA SER A 12 1.26 13.73 10.69
C SER A 12 0.00 14.53 10.40
N ARG A 13 0.12 15.60 9.62
CA ARG A 13 -1.03 16.30 9.07
C ARG A 13 -1.83 15.36 8.20
N GLN A 14 -3.13 15.58 8.12
CA GLN A 14 -3.99 14.87 7.18
C GLN A 14 -4.18 15.70 5.90
N ILE A 15 -4.01 15.07 4.74
CA ILE A 15 -4.40 15.60 3.43
C ILE A 15 -5.47 14.71 2.81
N MET A 16 -6.19 15.23 1.81
CA MET A 16 -7.19 14.46 1.06
C MET A 16 -6.70 14.24 -0.38
N VAL A 17 -6.56 12.98 -0.79
CA VAL A 17 -6.34 12.60 -2.19
C VAL A 17 -7.67 12.13 -2.75
N GLY A 18 -8.40 13.01 -3.41
CA GLY A 18 -9.80 12.77 -3.76
C GLY A 18 -10.62 12.55 -2.48
N ASN A 19 -11.21 11.37 -2.34
CA ASN A 19 -11.95 10.96 -1.14
C ASN A 19 -11.10 10.16 -0.13
N VAL A 20 -9.81 9.92 -0.38
CA VAL A 20 -8.94 9.09 0.49
C VAL A 20 -8.12 9.99 1.42
N PRO A 21 -8.31 9.92 2.75
CA PRO A 21 -7.46 10.63 3.70
C PRO A 21 -6.07 9.98 3.78
N VAL A 22 -5.03 10.81 3.86
CA VAL A 22 -3.63 10.38 3.99
C VAL A 22 -2.95 11.20 5.09
N GLY A 23 -2.40 10.50 6.09
CA GLY A 23 -1.81 11.10 7.29
C GLY A 23 -2.82 11.23 8.44
N GLY A 24 -2.36 11.78 9.57
CA GLY A 24 -3.13 11.77 10.82
C GLY A 24 -3.50 10.35 11.25
N ASP A 25 -4.75 10.18 11.67
CA ASP A 25 -5.29 8.92 12.17
C ASP A 25 -5.81 8.01 11.05
N ALA A 26 -5.66 8.44 9.79
CA ALA A 26 -6.12 7.68 8.65
C ALA A 26 -5.38 6.32 8.55
N PRO A 27 -6.09 5.26 8.12
CA PRO A 27 -5.46 4.01 7.75
C PRO A 27 -4.39 4.24 6.68
N ILE A 28 -3.25 3.54 6.78
CA ILE A 28 -2.17 3.66 5.80
C ILE A 28 -2.68 3.16 4.45
N SER A 29 -2.74 4.05 3.46
CA SER A 29 -3.28 3.73 2.14
C SER A 29 -2.26 3.00 1.25
N VAL A 30 -2.72 2.01 0.49
CA VAL A 30 -1.95 1.27 -0.52
C VAL A 30 -2.15 1.91 -1.88
N GLN A 31 -1.05 2.31 -2.52
CA GLN A 31 -1.06 2.87 -3.88
C GLN A 31 -0.37 1.93 -4.86
N SER A 32 -0.80 1.98 -6.11
CA SER A 32 -0.11 1.36 -7.25
C SER A 32 0.08 2.37 -8.39
N MET A 33 0.71 1.95 -9.47
CA MET A 33 0.90 2.76 -10.67
C MET A 33 0.60 1.92 -11.91
N THR A 34 -0.13 2.50 -12.86
CA THR A 34 -0.33 1.86 -14.16
C THR A 34 0.98 1.75 -14.94
N ASN A 35 1.07 0.77 -15.81
CA ASN A 35 2.20 0.58 -16.73
C ASN A 35 1.76 0.48 -18.20
N THR A 36 0.48 0.74 -18.48
CA THR A 36 -0.06 0.96 -19.83
C THR A 36 0.38 2.31 -20.38
N GLU A 37 0.30 2.47 -21.70
CA GLU A 37 0.41 3.77 -22.33
C GLU A 37 -0.84 4.60 -22.02
N THR A 38 -0.68 5.79 -21.43
CA THR A 38 -1.81 6.58 -20.92
C THR A 38 -2.76 7.03 -22.03
N THR A 39 -2.27 7.19 -23.25
CA THR A 39 -3.11 7.52 -24.42
C THR A 39 -4.00 6.35 -24.85
N ASP A 40 -3.69 5.11 -24.46
CA ASP A 40 -4.62 3.99 -24.53
C ASP A 40 -5.56 4.01 -23.32
N VAL A 41 -6.63 4.80 -23.46
CA VAL A 41 -7.66 5.00 -22.42
C VAL A 41 -8.29 3.67 -22.02
N ALA A 42 -8.62 2.80 -22.98
CA ALA A 42 -9.31 1.54 -22.69
C ALA A 42 -8.41 0.58 -21.90
N ALA A 43 -7.14 0.42 -22.32
CA ALA A 43 -6.19 -0.42 -21.59
C ALA A 43 -5.93 0.13 -20.18
N THR A 44 -5.78 1.45 -20.04
CA THR A 44 -5.49 2.09 -18.76
C THR A 44 -6.68 2.00 -17.80
N VAL A 45 -7.91 2.24 -18.27
CA VAL A 45 -9.14 2.04 -17.47
C VAL A 45 -9.26 0.58 -17.04
N GLY A 46 -9.06 -0.38 -17.96
CA GLY A 46 -9.11 -1.80 -17.63
C GLY A 46 -8.07 -2.22 -16.58
N GLN A 47 -6.85 -1.67 -16.64
CA GLN A 47 -5.85 -1.91 -15.60
C GLN A 47 -6.23 -1.27 -14.26
N ILE A 48 -6.79 -0.06 -14.26
CA ILE A 48 -7.26 0.61 -13.03
C ILE A 48 -8.37 -0.22 -12.37
N GLN A 49 -9.32 -0.75 -13.13
CA GLN A 49 -10.38 -1.60 -12.60
C GLN A 49 -9.84 -2.86 -11.94
N ARG A 50 -8.85 -3.53 -12.54
CA ARG A 50 -8.17 -4.68 -11.90
C ARG A 50 -7.45 -4.29 -10.59
N LEU A 51 -6.90 -3.07 -10.52
CA LEU A 51 -6.29 -2.55 -9.29
C LEU A 51 -7.36 -2.24 -8.23
N GLU A 52 -8.53 -1.70 -8.63
CA GLU A 52 -9.68 -1.47 -7.75
C GLU A 52 -10.24 -2.80 -7.19
N GLU A 53 -10.32 -3.85 -8.03
CA GLU A 53 -10.69 -5.22 -7.63
C GLU A 53 -9.71 -5.78 -6.59
N ALA A 54 -8.40 -5.60 -6.81
CA ALA A 54 -7.35 -5.93 -5.84
C ALA A 54 -7.37 -5.03 -4.58
N GLY A 55 -8.20 -3.97 -4.60
CA GLY A 55 -8.48 -3.14 -3.45
C GLY A 55 -7.55 -1.96 -3.24
N VAL A 56 -6.85 -1.49 -4.28
CA VAL A 56 -6.00 -0.30 -4.23
C VAL A 56 -6.78 0.91 -3.70
N ASP A 57 -6.12 1.75 -2.90
CA ASP A 57 -6.76 2.97 -2.38
C ASP A 57 -6.54 4.16 -3.33
N ILE A 58 -5.38 4.25 -4.00
CA ILE A 58 -5.02 5.36 -4.90
C ILE A 58 -4.21 4.81 -6.09
N VAL A 59 -4.52 5.24 -7.32
CA VAL A 59 -3.76 4.85 -8.51
C VAL A 59 -2.98 6.02 -9.09
N ARG A 60 -1.72 5.78 -9.48
CA ARG A 60 -0.91 6.74 -10.21
C ARG A 60 -0.87 6.42 -11.70
N VAL A 61 -0.95 7.46 -12.54
CA VAL A 61 -0.86 7.36 -13.99
C VAL A 61 0.25 8.30 -14.50
N SER A 62 1.08 7.82 -15.42
CA SER A 62 2.14 8.63 -16.03
C SER A 62 1.54 9.64 -17.02
N VAL A 63 1.96 10.90 -17.00
CA VAL A 63 1.46 11.91 -17.95
C VAL A 63 2.64 12.61 -18.64
N PRO A 64 3.27 11.97 -19.65
CA PRO A 64 4.48 12.49 -20.29
C PRO A 64 4.23 13.58 -21.35
N SER A 65 3.00 13.76 -21.81
CA SER A 65 2.65 14.68 -22.91
C SER A 65 1.27 15.33 -22.70
N MET A 66 0.94 16.33 -23.53
CA MET A 66 -0.41 16.93 -23.55
C MET A 66 -1.47 15.95 -24.03
N ASP A 67 -1.17 15.08 -25.00
CA ASP A 67 -2.09 14.02 -25.44
C ASP A 67 -2.39 13.05 -24.30
N ALA A 68 -1.37 12.70 -23.50
CA ALA A 68 -1.56 11.90 -22.30
C ALA A 68 -2.37 12.66 -21.23
N ALA A 69 -2.24 13.99 -21.16
CA ALA A 69 -3.10 14.80 -20.30
C ALA A 69 -4.54 14.71 -20.80
N GLU A 70 -4.85 14.92 -22.08
CA GLU A 70 -6.21 14.77 -22.61
C GLU A 70 -6.80 13.37 -22.34
N ALA A 71 -6.01 12.31 -22.54
CA ALA A 71 -6.39 10.95 -22.23
C ALA A 71 -6.63 10.73 -20.72
N PHE A 72 -5.82 11.33 -19.85
CA PHE A 72 -6.01 11.28 -18.40
C PHE A 72 -7.41 11.76 -18.00
N GLY A 73 -7.91 12.84 -18.60
CA GLY A 73 -9.26 13.36 -18.35
C GLY A 73 -10.36 12.41 -18.82
N ALA A 74 -10.15 11.69 -19.92
CA ALA A 74 -11.06 10.64 -20.37
C ALA A 74 -11.05 9.42 -19.43
N ILE A 75 -9.88 9.05 -18.90
CA ILE A 75 -9.73 7.97 -17.90
C ILE A 75 -10.44 8.37 -16.60
N LYS A 76 -10.20 9.59 -16.09
CA LYS A 76 -10.75 10.06 -14.81
C LYS A 76 -12.28 10.05 -14.76
N LYS A 77 -12.96 10.22 -15.90
CA LYS A 77 -14.42 10.12 -16.01
C LYS A 77 -14.98 8.70 -15.92
N GLN A 78 -14.13 7.69 -16.08
CA GLN A 78 -14.53 6.27 -16.18
C GLN A 78 -14.12 5.44 -14.95
N VAL A 79 -13.40 6.03 -14.00
CA VAL A 79 -12.89 5.33 -12.81
C VAL A 79 -13.28 6.07 -11.53
N SER A 80 -13.41 5.31 -10.44
CA SER A 80 -13.87 5.84 -9.15
C SER A 80 -12.72 6.14 -8.19
N VAL A 81 -11.64 5.36 -8.29
CA VAL A 81 -10.45 5.53 -7.47
C VAL A 81 -9.76 6.88 -7.71
N PRO A 82 -9.22 7.53 -6.66
CA PRO A 82 -8.41 8.73 -6.83
C PRO A 82 -7.18 8.49 -7.73
N LEU A 83 -6.94 9.42 -8.64
CA LEU A 83 -5.84 9.39 -9.59
C LEU A 83 -4.77 10.44 -9.28
N VAL A 84 -3.52 9.98 -9.20
CA VAL A 84 -2.32 10.82 -9.11
C VAL A 84 -1.71 10.96 -10.51
N ALA A 85 -1.51 12.18 -10.99
CA ALA A 85 -0.76 12.40 -12.24
C ALA A 85 0.75 12.47 -11.95
N ASP A 86 1.55 11.63 -12.61
CA ASP A 86 3.02 11.64 -12.51
C ASP A 86 3.64 12.55 -13.57
N ILE A 87 4.16 13.70 -13.13
CA ILE A 87 4.69 14.76 -13.99
C ILE A 87 6.11 15.11 -13.58
N HIS A 88 7.01 15.22 -14.56
CA HIS A 88 8.43 15.42 -14.29
C HIS A 88 8.88 16.89 -14.38
N PHE A 89 8.50 17.59 -15.45
CA PHE A 89 9.06 18.93 -15.75
C PHE A 89 8.04 19.97 -16.24
N ASP A 90 7.01 19.55 -16.98
CA ASP A 90 6.15 20.50 -17.70
C ASP A 90 4.97 20.99 -16.83
N TYR A 91 5.04 22.26 -16.43
CA TYR A 91 3.96 22.92 -15.68
C TYR A 91 2.65 23.00 -16.48
N LYS A 92 2.70 23.04 -17.82
CA LYS A 92 1.48 23.11 -18.65
C LYS A 92 0.69 21.82 -18.55
N ILE A 93 1.37 20.68 -18.50
CA ILE A 93 0.74 19.38 -18.25
C ILE A 93 0.09 19.37 -16.86
N ALA A 94 0.78 19.89 -15.84
CA ALA A 94 0.25 19.98 -14.48
C ALA A 94 -1.04 20.82 -14.40
N LEU A 95 -1.05 21.98 -15.06
CA LEU A 95 -2.25 22.81 -15.16
C LEU A 95 -3.36 22.11 -15.94
N ALA A 96 -3.04 21.44 -17.05
CA ALA A 96 -4.01 20.74 -17.88
C ALA A 96 -4.73 19.60 -17.13
N VAL A 97 -3.99 18.74 -16.41
CA VAL A 97 -4.61 17.66 -15.62
C VAL A 97 -5.35 18.18 -14.39
N ALA A 98 -4.94 19.33 -13.84
CA ALA A 98 -5.67 20.00 -12.76
C ALA A 98 -7.05 20.50 -13.24
N GLU A 99 -7.15 21.00 -14.47
CA GLU A 99 -8.45 21.35 -15.07
C GLU A 99 -9.34 20.13 -15.34
N GLN A 100 -8.74 18.95 -15.50
CA GLN A 100 -9.48 17.72 -15.75
C GLN A 100 -9.87 16.95 -14.48
N GLY A 101 -9.57 17.49 -13.29
CA GLY A 101 -9.99 16.90 -12.01
C GLY A 101 -9.06 15.82 -11.48
N VAL A 102 -7.73 15.96 -11.68
CA VAL A 102 -6.73 15.14 -10.96
C VAL A 102 -6.90 15.26 -9.44
N ASP A 103 -6.71 14.16 -8.73
CA ASP A 103 -6.88 14.10 -7.27
C ASP A 103 -5.58 14.41 -6.50
N CYS A 104 -4.42 14.32 -7.16
CA CYS A 104 -3.12 14.68 -6.62
C CYS A 104 -2.08 14.85 -7.74
N LEU A 105 -1.21 15.85 -7.63
CA LEU A 105 -0.09 16.04 -8.55
C LEU A 105 1.18 15.44 -7.96
N ARG A 106 1.85 14.49 -8.63
CA ARG A 106 3.26 14.20 -8.32
C ARG A 106 4.12 15.07 -9.22
N ILE A 107 4.75 16.08 -8.62
CA ILE A 107 5.73 16.93 -9.28
C ILE A 107 6.76 17.43 -8.26
N ASN A 108 8.01 17.57 -8.69
CA ASN A 108 9.07 18.18 -7.88
C ASN A 108 9.15 19.67 -8.25
N PRO A 109 8.83 20.61 -7.33
CA PRO A 109 8.80 22.03 -7.63
C PRO A 109 10.10 22.56 -8.27
N GLY A 110 11.26 22.10 -7.80
CA GLY A 110 12.56 22.52 -8.35
C GLY A 110 12.81 22.10 -9.80
N ASN A 111 12.08 21.11 -10.32
CA ASN A 111 12.23 20.64 -11.70
C ASN A 111 11.44 21.47 -12.71
N ILE A 112 10.48 22.29 -12.27
CA ILE A 112 9.63 23.13 -13.14
C ILE A 112 10.42 24.33 -13.71
N GLY A 113 11.46 24.77 -12.99
CA GLY A 113 12.34 25.87 -13.39
C GLY A 113 11.92 27.20 -12.78
N ARG A 114 11.42 28.13 -13.61
CA ARG A 114 11.18 29.53 -13.18
C ARG A 114 10.10 29.64 -12.10
N GLU A 115 10.29 30.57 -11.18
CA GLU A 115 9.39 30.80 -10.03
C GLU A 115 7.94 31.11 -10.45
N ASP A 116 7.74 31.87 -11.52
CA ASP A 116 6.41 32.20 -12.04
C ASP A 116 5.61 30.95 -12.44
N ARG A 117 6.29 29.94 -13.00
CA ARG A 117 5.68 28.66 -13.39
C ARG A 117 5.38 27.77 -12.18
N ILE A 118 6.27 27.75 -11.20
CA ILE A 118 6.05 27.03 -9.93
C ILE A 118 4.82 27.61 -9.24
N ARG A 119 4.78 28.95 -9.11
CA ARG A 119 3.68 29.67 -8.49
C ARG A 119 2.36 29.38 -9.19
N ALA A 120 2.32 29.37 -10.53
CA ALA A 120 1.11 29.02 -11.28
C ALA A 120 0.57 27.61 -10.93
N VAL A 121 1.45 26.61 -10.78
CA VAL A 121 1.03 25.25 -10.39
C VAL A 121 0.54 25.21 -8.94
N VAL A 122 1.25 25.86 -8.02
CA VAL A 122 0.89 25.89 -6.60
C VAL A 122 -0.42 26.65 -6.37
N ASP A 123 -0.63 27.78 -7.04
CA ASP A 123 -1.87 28.55 -6.96
C ASP A 123 -3.05 27.74 -7.51
N CYS A 124 -2.89 27.10 -8.68
CA CYS A 124 -3.90 26.20 -9.24
C CYS A 124 -4.24 25.03 -8.29
N ALA A 125 -3.21 24.41 -7.69
CA ALA A 125 -3.38 23.34 -6.72
C ALA A 125 -4.09 23.83 -5.45
N ARG A 126 -3.79 25.04 -4.96
CA ARG A 126 -4.44 25.64 -3.80
C ARG A 126 -5.92 25.93 -4.09
N ASP A 127 -6.21 26.58 -5.21
CA ASP A 127 -7.57 26.99 -5.59
C ASP A 127 -8.50 25.79 -5.79
N LYS A 128 -7.97 24.68 -6.31
CA LYS A 128 -8.70 23.43 -6.52
C LYS A 128 -8.58 22.44 -5.36
N ASN A 129 -7.87 22.80 -4.29
CA ASN A 129 -7.58 21.94 -3.15
C ASN A 129 -6.94 20.58 -3.53
N ILE A 130 -6.06 20.59 -4.53
CA ILE A 130 -5.34 19.40 -5.01
C ILE A 130 -4.02 19.27 -4.26
N PRO A 131 -3.75 18.16 -3.56
CA PRO A 131 -2.47 17.96 -2.91
C PRO A 131 -1.33 17.73 -3.89
N ILE A 132 -0.12 18.15 -3.51
CA ILE A 132 1.11 17.87 -4.25
C ILE A 132 1.90 16.75 -3.55
N ARG A 133 2.45 15.82 -4.32
CA ARG A 133 3.48 14.89 -3.83
C ARG A 133 4.84 15.27 -4.38
N ILE A 134 5.74 15.68 -3.50
CA ILE A 134 7.16 15.78 -3.78
C ILE A 134 7.76 14.38 -3.73
N GLY A 135 8.53 13.98 -4.75
CA GLY A 135 9.17 12.68 -4.82
C GLY A 135 10.63 12.75 -5.23
N VAL A 136 11.51 12.70 -4.23
CA VAL A 136 12.96 12.65 -4.40
C VAL A 136 13.41 11.20 -4.58
N ASN A 137 14.24 10.94 -5.58
CA ASN A 137 14.84 9.63 -5.81
C ASN A 137 16.36 9.74 -5.83
N ALA A 138 17.05 8.76 -5.24
CA ALA A 138 18.51 8.71 -5.22
C ALA A 138 19.13 8.79 -6.63
N GLY A 139 18.50 8.15 -7.62
CA GLY A 139 18.97 8.13 -9.02
C GLY A 139 18.78 9.44 -9.80
N SER A 140 18.01 10.40 -9.27
CA SER A 140 17.68 11.65 -9.95
C SER A 140 18.02 12.89 -9.11
N LEU A 141 19.01 12.77 -8.22
CA LEU A 141 19.45 13.84 -7.32
C LEU A 141 20.07 15.01 -8.12
N GLU A 142 19.95 16.23 -7.63
CA GLU A 142 20.48 17.41 -8.31
C GLU A 142 22.02 17.40 -8.40
N LYS A 143 22.57 17.94 -9.50
CA LYS A 143 24.02 17.87 -9.79
C LYS A 143 24.89 18.54 -8.74
N ASP A 144 24.42 19.60 -8.09
CA ASP A 144 25.17 20.30 -7.05
C ASP A 144 25.22 19.48 -5.75
N LEU A 145 24.15 18.78 -5.41
CA LEU A 145 24.12 17.85 -4.28
C LEU A 145 25.01 16.63 -4.57
N GLN A 146 24.99 16.09 -5.79
CA GLN A 146 25.92 15.03 -6.18
C GLN A 146 27.38 15.48 -6.03
N LYS A 147 27.71 16.74 -6.37
CA LYS A 147 29.05 17.29 -6.17
C LYS A 147 29.39 17.50 -4.69
N LYS A 148 28.43 17.93 -3.88
CA LYS A 148 28.60 18.19 -2.44
C LYS A 148 28.83 16.91 -1.64
N TYR A 149 28.06 15.87 -1.93
CA TYR A 149 28.07 14.60 -1.19
C TYR A 149 28.91 13.50 -1.87
N GLY A 150 29.29 13.68 -3.13
CA GLY A 150 30.04 12.71 -3.93
C GLY A 150 29.19 11.55 -4.45
N GLU A 151 28.37 10.96 -3.58
CA GLU A 151 27.42 9.90 -3.90
C GLU A 151 26.04 10.18 -3.29
N PRO A 152 24.97 9.50 -3.73
CA PRO A 152 23.67 9.59 -3.07
C PRO A 152 23.75 9.07 -1.62
N THR A 153 23.54 9.95 -0.63
CA THR A 153 23.46 9.60 0.79
C THR A 153 22.09 9.97 1.37
N PRO A 154 21.68 9.40 2.53
CA PRO A 154 20.45 9.80 3.20
C PRO A 154 20.32 11.31 3.42
N GLU A 155 21.42 11.98 3.77
CA GLU A 155 21.49 13.43 3.98
C GLU A 155 21.31 14.19 2.67
N ALA A 156 21.87 13.69 1.56
CA ALA A 156 21.70 14.28 0.25
C ALA A 156 20.23 14.21 -0.21
N LEU A 157 19.56 13.07 0.01
CA LEU A 157 18.14 12.92 -0.27
C LEU A 157 17.28 13.84 0.61
N MET A 158 17.60 13.93 1.91
CA MET A 158 16.91 14.82 2.84
C MET A 158 17.07 16.29 2.44
N GLU A 159 18.28 16.73 2.07
CA GLU A 159 18.52 18.11 1.63
C GLU A 159 17.75 18.43 0.35
N SER A 160 17.76 17.53 -0.64
CA SER A 160 16.95 17.66 -1.86
C SER A 160 15.46 17.80 -1.54
N ALA A 161 14.96 16.97 -0.62
CA ALA A 161 13.57 17.03 -0.19
C ALA A 161 13.22 18.35 0.48
N MET A 162 14.06 18.82 1.41
CA MET A 162 13.83 20.08 2.12
C MET A 162 13.89 21.29 1.16
N ARG A 163 14.72 21.28 0.13
CA ARG A 163 14.72 22.35 -0.90
C ARG A 163 13.36 22.50 -1.58
N HIS A 164 12.67 21.39 -1.84
CA HIS A 164 11.32 21.41 -2.41
C HIS A 164 10.26 21.81 -1.39
N VAL A 165 10.39 21.37 -0.14
CA VAL A 165 9.53 21.80 0.97
C VAL A 165 9.63 23.31 1.16
N ASP A 166 10.85 23.87 1.22
CA ASP A 166 11.09 25.31 1.36
C ASP A 166 10.44 26.15 0.25
N ILE A 167 10.33 25.60 -0.97
CA ILE A 167 9.63 26.27 -2.09
C ILE A 167 8.13 26.33 -1.81
N LEU A 168 7.53 25.23 -1.34
CA LEU A 168 6.10 25.20 -1.00
C LEU A 168 5.80 26.05 0.24
N ASP A 169 6.69 26.07 1.23
CA ASP A 169 6.57 26.89 2.44
C ASP A 169 6.60 28.39 2.11
N LYS A 170 7.51 28.82 1.23
CA LYS A 170 7.57 30.21 0.74
C LYS A 170 6.30 30.63 -0.01
N LEU A 171 5.56 29.67 -0.55
CA LEU A 171 4.29 29.87 -1.23
C LEU A 171 3.09 29.54 -0.33
N ASP A 172 3.29 29.36 0.97
CA ASP A 172 2.24 29.05 1.96
C ASP A 172 1.35 27.88 1.51
N PHE A 173 1.98 26.78 1.09
CA PHE A 173 1.28 25.59 0.61
C PHE A 173 1.65 24.37 1.43
N GLN A 174 0.74 23.97 2.34
CA GLN A 174 0.95 22.84 3.25
C GLN A 174 0.20 21.56 2.85
N ASN A 175 -0.61 21.62 1.78
CA ASN A 175 -1.37 20.47 1.28
C ASN A 175 -0.48 19.56 0.42
N PHE A 176 0.55 18.97 1.03
CA PHE A 176 1.48 18.09 0.33
C PHE A 176 1.87 16.85 1.13
N LYS A 177 2.32 15.82 0.42
CA LYS A 177 3.00 14.64 0.96
C LYS A 177 4.38 14.47 0.32
N LEU A 178 5.25 13.72 0.97
CA LEU A 178 6.65 13.58 0.56
C LEU A 178 7.08 12.12 0.44
N SER A 179 7.93 11.80 -0.52
CA SER A 179 8.61 10.50 -0.62
C SER A 179 10.09 10.68 -0.93
N LEU A 180 10.93 9.84 -0.33
CA LEU A 180 12.37 9.74 -0.57
C LEU A 180 12.68 8.28 -0.88
N LYS A 181 12.99 7.96 -2.14
CA LYS A 181 13.18 6.55 -2.55
C LYS A 181 14.62 6.30 -2.98
N ALA A 182 15.18 5.21 -2.46
CA ALA A 182 16.42 4.61 -2.94
C ALA A 182 16.17 3.13 -3.25
N SER A 183 17.10 2.49 -3.95
CA SER A 183 17.06 1.05 -4.23
C SER A 183 17.74 0.21 -3.14
N ASN A 184 18.55 0.86 -2.29
CA ASN A 184 19.17 0.27 -1.12
C ASN A 184 18.27 0.42 0.12
N VAL A 185 18.10 -0.68 0.88
CA VAL A 185 17.24 -0.75 2.07
C VAL A 185 17.70 0.23 3.16
N PHE A 186 18.97 0.18 3.56
CA PHE A 186 19.49 1.01 4.66
C PHE A 186 19.45 2.49 4.33
N MET A 187 19.77 2.86 3.08
CA MET A 187 19.67 4.23 2.60
C MET A 187 18.22 4.74 2.64
N THR A 188 17.27 3.92 2.16
CA THR A 188 15.84 4.25 2.19
C THR A 188 15.37 4.48 3.62
N VAL A 189 15.65 3.53 4.52
CA VAL A 189 15.24 3.61 5.92
C VAL A 189 15.86 4.83 6.62
N ALA A 190 17.16 5.07 6.44
CA ALA A 190 17.84 6.22 7.01
C ALA A 190 17.27 7.55 6.51
N ALA A 191 17.00 7.68 5.20
CA ALA A 191 16.43 8.89 4.62
C ALA A 191 15.02 9.19 5.16
N TYR A 192 14.17 8.17 5.30
CA TYR A 192 12.84 8.35 5.90
C TYR A 192 12.90 8.72 7.38
N ARG A 193 13.81 8.12 8.16
CA ARG A 193 14.01 8.50 9.57
C ARG A 193 14.45 9.95 9.71
N LEU A 194 15.40 10.39 8.88
CA LEU A 194 15.86 11.78 8.86
C LEU A 194 14.72 12.74 8.56
N ILE A 195 13.97 12.52 7.48
CA ILE A 195 12.91 13.46 7.10
C ILE A 195 11.72 13.44 8.06
N ALA A 196 11.40 12.28 8.65
CA ALA A 196 10.28 12.12 9.57
C ALA A 196 10.42 12.99 10.83
N ALA A 197 11.67 13.32 11.19
CA ALA A 197 12.02 14.22 12.29
C ALA A 197 12.01 15.71 11.90
N GLN A 198 11.92 16.05 10.61
CA GLN A 198 12.02 17.44 10.12
C GLN A 198 10.67 18.05 9.73
N ILE A 199 9.70 17.23 9.32
CA ILE A 199 8.39 17.69 8.87
C ILE A 199 7.28 16.94 9.59
N ASP A 200 6.06 17.46 9.56
CA ASP A 200 4.83 16.82 10.03
C ASP A 200 3.91 16.41 8.86
N ASN A 201 4.29 16.62 7.60
CA ASN A 201 3.50 16.18 6.44
C ASN A 201 3.48 14.64 6.29
N PRO A 202 2.49 14.08 5.56
CA PRO A 202 2.43 12.66 5.27
C PRO A 202 3.62 12.15 4.45
N LEU A 203 4.06 10.93 4.76
CA LEU A 203 5.14 10.25 4.06
C LEU A 203 4.60 9.11 3.19
N HIS A 204 4.86 9.20 1.89
CA HIS A 204 4.60 8.14 0.92
C HIS A 204 5.82 7.21 0.85
N LEU A 205 5.73 6.05 1.49
CA LEU A 205 6.79 5.07 1.53
C LEU A 205 6.94 4.31 0.21
N GLY A 206 8.17 3.87 -0.05
CA GLY A 206 8.45 2.93 -1.12
C GLY A 206 9.94 2.77 -1.35
N VAL A 207 10.32 1.57 -1.81
CA VAL A 207 11.64 1.30 -2.39
C VAL A 207 11.51 1.43 -3.91
N THR A 208 12.45 2.11 -4.56
CA THR A 208 12.50 2.13 -6.04
C THR A 208 13.32 0.95 -6.54
N GLU A 209 13.01 0.45 -7.74
CA GLU A 209 13.79 -0.63 -8.38
C GLU A 209 13.98 -1.85 -7.46
N ALA A 210 12.89 -2.32 -6.83
CA ALA A 210 13.00 -3.36 -5.80
C ALA A 210 13.47 -4.70 -6.39
N GLY A 211 13.04 -5.01 -7.62
CA GLY A 211 13.38 -6.23 -8.36
C GLY A 211 12.14 -6.91 -8.94
N GLY A 212 12.28 -8.15 -9.41
CA GLY A 212 11.15 -8.99 -9.78
C GLY A 212 10.31 -9.40 -8.56
N LEU A 213 9.18 -10.07 -8.79
CA LEU A 213 8.16 -10.38 -7.77
C LEU A 213 8.76 -10.87 -6.43
N ARG A 214 9.53 -11.97 -6.42
CA ARG A 214 10.05 -12.56 -5.18
C ARG A 214 11.08 -11.67 -4.47
N SER A 215 12.14 -11.27 -5.15
CA SER A 215 13.24 -10.52 -4.53
C SER A 215 12.83 -9.09 -4.18
N GLY A 216 12.00 -8.46 -5.02
CA GLY A 216 11.42 -7.15 -4.79
C GLY A 216 10.45 -7.14 -3.61
N THR A 217 9.65 -8.19 -3.44
CA THR A 217 8.78 -8.37 -2.26
C THR A 217 9.58 -8.43 -0.98
N VAL A 218 10.60 -9.29 -0.91
CA VAL A 218 11.47 -9.41 0.29
C VAL A 218 12.16 -8.08 0.60
N LYS A 219 12.74 -7.42 -0.41
CA LYS A 219 13.42 -6.13 -0.22
C LYS A 219 12.46 -5.05 0.30
N SER A 220 11.26 -4.96 -0.29
CA SER A 220 10.26 -3.97 0.11
C SER A 220 9.72 -4.25 1.51
N ALA A 221 9.43 -5.51 1.84
CA ALA A 221 8.97 -5.90 3.16
C ALA A 221 9.98 -5.55 4.26
N ILE A 222 11.28 -5.77 4.03
CA ILE A 222 12.33 -5.41 5.01
C ILE A 222 12.39 -3.88 5.20
N ALA A 223 12.45 -3.11 4.11
CA ALA A 223 12.60 -1.66 4.19
C ALA A 223 11.35 -0.99 4.78
N LEU A 224 10.18 -1.31 4.25
CA LEU A 224 8.93 -0.68 4.65
C LEU A 224 8.47 -1.21 6.01
N GLY A 225 8.63 -2.50 6.27
CA GLY A 225 8.33 -3.09 7.57
C GLY A 225 9.11 -2.43 8.69
N SER A 226 10.41 -2.17 8.51
CA SER A 226 11.23 -1.46 9.51
C SER A 226 10.69 -0.06 9.82
N LEU A 227 10.26 0.70 8.81
CA LEU A 227 9.72 2.05 9.01
C LEU A 227 8.33 2.02 9.64
N LEU A 228 7.48 1.10 9.19
CA LEU A 228 6.12 0.93 9.69
C LEU A 228 6.11 0.47 11.16
N MET A 229 7.04 -0.39 11.56
CA MET A 229 7.21 -0.78 12.98
C MET A 229 7.60 0.39 13.88
N GLU A 230 8.26 1.42 13.32
CA GLU A 230 8.58 2.69 13.99
C GLU A 230 7.43 3.71 13.88
N GLY A 231 6.31 3.34 13.23
CA GLY A 231 5.17 4.22 13.00
C GLY A 231 5.37 5.26 11.90
N ILE A 232 6.44 5.16 11.12
CA ILE A 232 6.74 6.07 10.00
C ILE A 232 6.03 5.55 8.75
N GLY A 233 5.21 6.40 8.13
CA GLY A 233 4.54 6.09 6.87
C GLY A 233 3.02 6.29 6.95
N ASP A 234 2.47 6.97 5.94
CA ASP A 234 1.05 7.35 5.88
C ASP A 234 0.37 6.81 4.62
N THR A 235 1.18 6.44 3.64
CA THR A 235 0.78 5.69 2.45
C THR A 235 1.99 4.95 1.90
N LEU A 236 1.80 3.87 1.15
CA LEU A 236 2.91 3.13 0.56
C LEU A 236 2.65 2.74 -0.89
N ARG A 237 3.74 2.47 -1.61
CA ARG A 237 3.72 1.74 -2.89
C ARG A 237 4.88 0.75 -2.93
N ILE A 238 4.59 -0.49 -3.30
CA ILE A 238 5.59 -1.50 -3.67
C ILE A 238 5.96 -1.28 -5.13
N SER A 239 7.24 -1.32 -5.49
CA SER A 239 7.68 -1.10 -6.89
C SER A 239 8.31 -2.38 -7.43
N LEU A 240 7.52 -3.21 -8.13
CA LEU A 240 7.94 -4.51 -8.64
C LEU A 240 8.05 -4.49 -10.16
N ALA A 241 8.98 -5.26 -10.70
CA ALA A 241 8.97 -5.63 -12.11
C ALA A 241 8.00 -6.81 -12.33
N ALA A 242 6.71 -6.57 -12.12
CA ALA A 242 5.60 -7.53 -12.20
C ALA A 242 4.29 -6.83 -12.60
N ASP A 243 3.17 -7.56 -12.65
CA ASP A 243 1.85 -6.94 -12.80
C ASP A 243 1.60 -5.97 -11.62
N PRO A 244 1.16 -4.71 -11.85
CA PRO A 244 0.82 -3.76 -10.80
C PRO A 244 -0.20 -4.25 -9.76
N VAL A 245 -1.00 -5.27 -10.06
CA VAL A 245 -1.89 -5.94 -9.11
C VAL A 245 -1.09 -6.63 -7.99
N GLU A 246 0.06 -7.23 -8.31
CA GLU A 246 0.94 -7.86 -7.31
C GLU A 246 1.55 -6.81 -6.36
N GLU A 247 1.79 -5.59 -6.83
CA GLU A 247 2.24 -4.47 -5.96
C GLU A 247 1.19 -4.16 -4.88
N VAL A 248 -0.09 -4.23 -5.23
CA VAL A 248 -1.22 -3.99 -4.30
C VAL A 248 -1.31 -5.11 -3.29
N LYS A 249 -1.30 -6.38 -3.74
CA LYS A 249 -1.37 -7.57 -2.88
C LYS A 249 -0.25 -7.54 -1.83
N VAL A 250 0.99 -7.37 -2.26
CA VAL A 250 2.15 -7.27 -1.36
C VAL A 250 2.04 -6.08 -0.39
N GLY A 251 1.51 -4.94 -0.85
CA GLY A 251 1.30 -3.77 -0.01
C GLY A 251 0.32 -4.04 1.14
N PHE A 252 -0.78 -4.73 0.86
CA PHE A 252 -1.73 -5.16 1.89
C PHE A 252 -1.15 -6.23 2.81
N ASP A 253 -0.42 -7.21 2.28
CA ASP A 253 0.21 -8.28 3.07
C ASP A 253 1.20 -7.72 4.11
N ILE A 254 1.99 -6.70 3.74
CA ILE A 254 2.90 -6.01 4.67
C ILE A 254 2.10 -5.33 5.79
N LEU A 255 1.05 -4.58 5.46
CA LEU A 255 0.25 -3.86 6.46
C LEU A 255 -0.51 -4.84 7.37
N LYS A 256 -1.01 -5.93 6.80
CA LYS A 256 -1.71 -7.02 7.51
C LYS A 256 -0.80 -7.75 8.48
N SER A 257 0.41 -8.07 8.05
CA SER A 257 1.43 -8.73 8.90
C SER A 257 1.82 -7.88 10.12
N LEU A 258 1.65 -6.55 10.04
CA LEU A 258 1.91 -5.62 11.14
C LEU A 258 0.63 -5.22 11.91
N GLY A 259 -0.54 -5.74 11.53
CA GLY A 259 -1.83 -5.36 12.12
C GLY A 259 -2.23 -3.90 11.86
N LEU A 260 -1.65 -3.25 10.84
CA LEU A 260 -1.91 -1.83 10.49
C LEU A 260 -3.11 -1.67 9.54
N ARG A 261 -3.48 -2.74 8.83
CA ARG A 261 -4.72 -2.86 8.06
C ARG A 261 -5.23 -4.29 8.22
N THR A 262 -6.54 -4.47 8.27
CA THR A 262 -7.14 -5.81 8.25
C THR A 262 -8.13 -5.85 7.10
N LYS A 263 -7.75 -6.51 6.01
CA LYS A 263 -8.62 -6.72 4.85
C LYS A 263 -8.46 -8.16 4.38
N GLY A 264 -9.59 -8.80 4.09
CA GLY A 264 -9.69 -10.17 3.62
C GLY A 264 -9.12 -11.22 4.55
N ILE A 265 -8.97 -12.44 4.03
CA ILE A 265 -8.61 -13.62 4.81
C ILE A 265 -7.12 -13.67 5.16
N ASN A 266 -6.78 -13.82 6.43
CA ASN A 266 -5.44 -14.04 6.94
C ASN A 266 -5.21 -15.53 7.16
N PHE A 267 -4.48 -16.20 6.27
CA PHE A 267 -4.20 -17.61 6.41
C PHE A 267 -3.01 -17.85 7.35
N ILE A 268 -3.26 -18.50 8.48
CA ILE A 268 -2.26 -18.95 9.44
C ILE A 268 -2.01 -20.43 9.17
N ALA A 269 -1.08 -20.73 8.27
CA ALA A 269 -0.80 -22.09 7.85
C ALA A 269 0.52 -22.63 8.41
N CYS A 270 0.56 -23.92 8.71
CA CYS A 270 1.84 -24.58 8.99
C CYS A 270 2.61 -24.80 7.68
N PRO A 271 3.95 -24.82 7.67
CA PRO A 271 4.76 -25.09 6.46
C PRO A 271 4.52 -26.46 5.79
N SER A 272 3.69 -27.31 6.39
CA SER A 272 3.60 -28.78 6.22
C SER A 272 4.79 -29.55 6.81
N CYS A 273 4.58 -30.85 7.09
CA CYS A 273 5.63 -31.80 7.50
C CYS A 273 5.12 -33.24 7.33
N SER A 274 5.94 -34.25 7.68
CA SER A 274 5.57 -35.66 7.59
C SER A 274 4.37 -36.09 8.46
N ARG A 275 3.87 -35.21 9.33
CA ARG A 275 2.71 -35.46 10.19
C ARG A 275 1.40 -34.96 9.59
N GLN A 276 1.42 -34.35 8.40
CA GLN A 276 0.21 -33.79 7.80
C GLN A 276 -0.79 -34.89 7.44
N ASN A 277 -2.08 -34.66 7.71
CA ASN A 277 -3.18 -35.58 7.40
C ASN A 277 -3.93 -35.19 6.11
N PHE A 278 -3.62 -34.02 5.56
CA PHE A 278 -4.06 -33.50 4.28
C PHE A 278 -2.92 -32.68 3.66
N ASP A 279 -3.01 -32.39 2.36
CA ASP A 279 -2.03 -31.54 1.67
C ASP A 279 -2.28 -30.07 2.02
N VAL A 280 -1.52 -29.55 2.98
CA VAL A 280 -1.67 -28.18 3.47
C VAL A 280 -1.37 -27.16 2.37
N ILE A 281 -0.33 -27.41 1.56
CA ILE A 281 0.12 -26.46 0.54
C ILE A 281 -0.95 -26.31 -0.55
N SER A 282 -1.45 -27.44 -1.06
CA SER A 282 -2.55 -27.46 -2.03
C SER A 282 -3.80 -26.75 -1.49
N THR A 283 -4.15 -27.03 -0.23
CA THR A 283 -5.33 -26.46 0.43
C THR A 283 -5.23 -24.94 0.55
N VAL A 284 -4.10 -24.42 1.03
CA VAL A 284 -3.88 -22.97 1.19
C VAL A 284 -3.93 -22.27 -0.17
N ASN A 285 -3.18 -22.76 -1.16
CA ASN A 285 -3.15 -22.14 -2.50
C ASN A 285 -4.55 -22.09 -3.15
N ALA A 286 -5.34 -23.16 -2.99
CA ALA A 286 -6.69 -23.22 -3.52
C ALA A 286 -7.62 -22.21 -2.82
N LEU A 287 -7.51 -22.07 -1.50
CA LEU A 287 -8.35 -21.15 -0.73
C LEU A 287 -7.95 -19.69 -0.95
N GLU A 288 -6.66 -19.37 -1.04
CA GLU A 288 -6.17 -18.04 -1.41
C GLU A 288 -6.80 -17.59 -2.73
N SER A 289 -6.73 -18.42 -3.76
CA SER A 289 -7.34 -18.10 -5.06
C SER A 289 -8.87 -17.99 -5.02
N ARG A 290 -9.55 -18.82 -4.23
CA ARG A 290 -11.02 -18.88 -4.20
C ARG A 290 -11.66 -17.82 -3.32
N LEU A 291 -10.89 -17.16 -2.45
CA LEU A 291 -11.40 -16.22 -1.45
C LEU A 291 -10.80 -14.80 -1.61
N GLU A 292 -10.14 -14.50 -2.73
CA GLU A 292 -9.60 -13.16 -3.02
C GLU A 292 -10.69 -12.07 -3.02
N ASP A 293 -11.94 -12.44 -3.27
CA ASP A 293 -13.10 -11.54 -3.29
C ASP A 293 -13.55 -11.09 -1.90
N ILE A 294 -13.20 -11.82 -0.84
CA ILE A 294 -13.60 -11.49 0.53
C ILE A 294 -12.77 -10.32 1.05
N LYS A 295 -13.47 -9.24 1.41
CA LYS A 295 -12.87 -8.04 2.02
C LYS A 295 -12.92 -8.05 3.54
N THR A 296 -13.84 -8.83 4.11
CA THR A 296 -14.04 -9.00 5.56
C THR A 296 -12.78 -9.55 6.21
N PRO A 297 -12.25 -8.90 7.25
CA PRO A 297 -11.06 -9.38 7.94
C PRO A 297 -11.37 -10.63 8.76
N LEU A 298 -10.75 -11.77 8.39
CA LEU A 298 -10.88 -13.02 9.13
C LEU A 298 -9.54 -13.76 9.20
N ASP A 299 -9.13 -14.12 10.41
CA ASP A 299 -8.07 -15.13 10.64
C ASP A 299 -8.58 -16.55 10.42
N VAL A 300 -7.86 -17.31 9.58
CA VAL A 300 -8.15 -18.70 9.22
C VAL A 300 -6.90 -19.56 9.45
N ALA A 301 -6.94 -20.45 10.44
CA ALA A 301 -5.83 -21.36 10.72
C ALA A 301 -5.92 -22.66 9.91
N ILE A 302 -4.86 -23.06 9.21
CA ILE A 302 -4.80 -24.30 8.41
C ILE A 302 -3.58 -25.12 8.81
N ILE A 303 -3.80 -26.09 9.72
CA ILE A 303 -2.72 -26.86 10.34
C ILE A 303 -2.88 -28.34 10.04
N GLY A 304 -1.88 -28.93 9.38
CA GLY A 304 -1.94 -30.30 8.88
C GLY A 304 -2.00 -31.42 9.94
N CYS A 305 -1.81 -31.13 11.23
CA CYS A 305 -1.76 -32.15 12.28
C CYS A 305 -2.27 -31.67 13.64
N VAL A 306 -2.55 -32.63 14.52
CA VAL A 306 -3.07 -32.40 15.88
C VAL A 306 -2.09 -31.75 16.85
N VAL A 307 -0.80 -31.64 16.50
CA VAL A 307 0.25 -31.17 17.45
C VAL A 307 0.06 -29.69 17.77
N ASN A 308 0.01 -28.85 16.73
CA ASN A 308 -0.21 -27.41 16.88
C ASN A 308 -1.64 -27.01 16.47
N GLY A 309 -2.34 -27.87 15.72
CA GLY A 309 -3.62 -27.53 15.10
C GLY A 309 -4.69 -27.04 16.08
N PRO A 310 -4.99 -27.77 17.17
CA PRO A 310 -6.02 -27.35 18.12
C PRO A 310 -5.67 -26.05 18.85
N GLY A 311 -4.38 -25.72 18.99
CA GLY A 311 -3.93 -24.47 19.60
C GLY A 311 -4.19 -23.29 18.67
N GLU A 312 -3.67 -23.36 17.44
CA GLU A 312 -3.84 -22.28 16.46
C GLU A 312 -5.30 -22.09 16.04
N ALA A 313 -6.04 -23.19 15.87
CA ALA A 313 -7.46 -23.14 15.50
C ALA A 313 -8.37 -22.53 16.59
N LYS A 314 -7.91 -22.49 17.85
CA LYS A 314 -8.62 -21.82 18.95
C LYS A 314 -8.51 -20.31 18.92
N GLU A 315 -7.42 -19.82 18.35
CA GLU A 315 -7.09 -18.40 18.32
C GLU A 315 -7.56 -17.70 17.03
N ALA A 316 -8.09 -18.46 16.07
CA ALA A 316 -8.59 -17.98 14.79
C ALA A 316 -10.13 -18.01 14.74
N HIS A 317 -10.72 -17.18 13.86
CA HIS A 317 -12.17 -17.18 13.63
C HIS A 317 -12.63 -18.53 13.09
N ILE A 318 -11.88 -19.06 12.11
CA ILE A 318 -12.07 -20.41 11.55
C ILE A 318 -10.74 -21.16 11.65
N GLY A 319 -10.80 -22.45 11.95
CA GLY A 319 -9.60 -23.29 12.00
C GLY A 319 -9.81 -24.67 11.40
N LEU A 320 -8.78 -25.24 10.78
CA LEU A 320 -8.73 -26.60 10.28
C LEU A 320 -7.53 -27.31 10.91
N THR A 321 -7.80 -28.40 11.62
CA THR A 321 -6.77 -29.27 12.20
C THR A 321 -6.80 -30.62 11.53
N GLY A 322 -5.64 -31.05 11.03
CA GLY A 322 -5.48 -32.38 10.45
C GLY A 322 -5.50 -33.47 11.50
N GLY A 323 -6.27 -34.52 11.27
CA GLY A 323 -6.46 -35.62 12.20
C GLY A 323 -6.80 -36.92 11.48
N SER A 324 -6.62 -38.04 12.19
CA SER A 324 -6.96 -39.38 11.71
C SER A 324 -8.07 -39.97 12.58
N PRO A 325 -9.11 -40.60 12.00
CA PRO A 325 -9.31 -40.81 10.57
C PRO A 325 -9.72 -39.55 9.79
N ASN A 326 -10.27 -38.52 10.47
CA ASN A 326 -10.83 -37.34 9.81
C ASN A 326 -10.27 -36.04 10.42
N ASN A 327 -10.27 -34.97 9.61
CA ASN A 327 -9.87 -33.64 10.03
C ASN A 327 -10.99 -32.96 10.82
N LEU A 328 -10.67 -31.92 11.59
CA LEU A 328 -11.62 -31.21 12.45
C LEU A 328 -11.61 -29.72 12.12
N ILE A 329 -12.80 -29.19 11.82
CA ILE A 329 -13.04 -27.75 11.67
C ILE A 329 -13.39 -27.15 13.03
N PHE A 330 -12.88 -25.95 13.28
CA PHE A 330 -13.16 -25.10 14.42
C PHE A 330 -13.84 -23.81 13.94
N ARG A 331 -14.80 -23.30 14.72
CA ARG A 331 -15.43 -21.98 14.54
C ARG A 331 -15.41 -21.25 15.87
N GLU A 332 -14.91 -20.02 15.90
CA GLU A 332 -14.78 -19.20 17.12
C GLU A 332 -14.08 -19.97 18.25
N GLY A 333 -12.98 -20.64 17.86
CA GLY A 333 -12.17 -21.50 18.72
C GLY A 333 -12.83 -22.75 19.31
N LYS A 334 -14.05 -23.10 18.87
CA LYS A 334 -14.74 -24.32 19.31
C LYS A 334 -14.77 -25.39 18.20
N PRO A 335 -14.57 -26.67 18.54
CA PRO A 335 -14.78 -27.76 17.59
C PRO A 335 -16.19 -27.68 16.98
N SER A 336 -16.27 -27.76 15.65
CA SER A 336 -17.53 -27.69 14.89
C SER A 336 -17.93 -29.07 14.38
N HIS A 337 -17.25 -29.57 13.34
CA HIS A 337 -17.53 -30.88 12.76
C HIS A 337 -16.30 -31.46 12.06
N LYS A 338 -16.35 -32.76 11.80
CA LYS A 338 -15.29 -33.48 11.08
C LYS A 338 -15.51 -33.38 9.57
N VAL A 339 -14.41 -33.35 8.82
CA VAL A 339 -14.43 -33.28 7.36
C VAL A 339 -13.40 -34.26 6.77
N ASP A 340 -13.80 -34.91 5.68
CA ASP A 340 -12.96 -35.83 4.91
C ASP A 340 -12.13 -35.07 3.88
N ASN A 341 -11.02 -35.65 3.44
CA ASN A 341 -10.08 -35.00 2.51
C ASN A 341 -10.70 -34.66 1.14
N SER A 342 -11.73 -35.41 0.70
CA SER A 342 -12.40 -35.17 -0.60
C SER A 342 -13.12 -33.83 -0.67
N ASP A 343 -13.73 -33.41 0.44
CA ASP A 343 -14.63 -32.25 0.50
C ASP A 343 -14.04 -31.08 1.30
N LEU A 344 -12.82 -31.25 1.81
CA LEU A 344 -12.15 -30.35 2.75
C LEU A 344 -12.08 -28.89 2.28
N ILE A 345 -11.67 -28.66 1.03
CA ILE A 345 -11.54 -27.29 0.49
C ILE A 345 -12.92 -26.66 0.32
N ALA A 346 -13.89 -27.40 -0.21
CA ALA A 346 -15.24 -26.89 -0.46
C ALA A 346 -15.97 -26.55 0.84
N GLU A 347 -15.88 -27.42 1.85
CA GLU A 347 -16.49 -27.15 3.16
C GLU A 347 -15.78 -26.00 3.90
N LEU A 348 -14.44 -25.93 3.85
CA LEU A 348 -13.72 -24.83 4.49
C LEU A 348 -14.04 -23.48 3.83
N GLU A 349 -14.09 -23.42 2.50
CA GLU A 349 -14.52 -22.22 1.76
C GLU A 349 -15.91 -21.76 2.19
N LYS A 350 -16.88 -22.68 2.22
CA LYS A 350 -18.26 -22.40 2.64
C LYS A 350 -18.33 -21.87 4.07
N VAL A 351 -17.57 -22.46 4.98
CA VAL A 351 -17.52 -22.01 6.39
C VAL A 351 -16.93 -20.61 6.51
N ILE A 352 -15.88 -20.30 5.75
CA ILE A 352 -15.25 -18.97 5.73
C ILE A 352 -16.21 -17.93 5.15
N ARG A 353 -16.85 -18.22 4.01
CA ARG A 353 -17.82 -17.32 3.37
C ARG A 353 -19.00 -17.00 4.28
N ALA A 354 -19.59 -18.02 4.90
CA ALA A 354 -20.68 -17.83 5.87
C ALA A 354 -20.24 -16.94 7.04
N LYS A 355 -19.01 -17.11 7.53
CA LYS A 355 -18.50 -16.26 8.61
C LYS A 355 -18.25 -14.82 8.17
N ALA A 356 -17.79 -14.61 6.93
CA ALA A 356 -17.62 -13.26 6.37
C ALA A 356 -18.96 -12.53 6.28
N GLU A 357 -20.00 -13.21 5.78
CA GLU A 357 -21.37 -12.68 5.71
C GLU A 357 -21.94 -12.34 7.09
N GLU A 358 -21.70 -13.19 8.11
CA GLU A 358 -22.09 -12.93 9.49
C GLU A 358 -21.46 -11.63 10.02
N VAL A 359 -20.15 -11.44 9.82
CA VAL A 359 -19.41 -10.25 10.29
C VAL A 359 -19.82 -8.98 9.54
N ASP A 360 -20.04 -9.08 8.22
CA ASP A 360 -20.50 -7.95 7.42
C ASP A 360 -21.91 -7.51 7.85
N ALA A 361 -22.80 -8.46 8.16
CA ALA A 361 -24.16 -8.17 8.64
C ALA A 361 -24.20 -7.51 10.03
N GLU A 362 -23.21 -7.79 10.88
CA GLU A 362 -23.05 -7.17 12.20
C GLU A 362 -22.44 -5.74 12.14
N GLY A 363 -22.14 -5.23 10.93
CA GLY A 363 -21.69 -3.85 10.72
C GLY A 363 -20.18 -3.63 10.89
N GLY A 364 -19.37 -4.64 10.59
CA GLY A 364 -17.90 -4.67 10.59
C GLY A 364 -17.13 -3.40 10.99
N GLU A 365 -16.70 -3.33 12.25
CA GLU A 365 -15.29 -3.24 12.69
C GLU A 365 -15.21 -2.96 14.20
N THR A 366 -14.38 -3.71 14.92
CA THR A 366 -13.62 -3.12 16.03
C THR A 366 -12.25 -2.80 15.46
N PRO A 367 -11.85 -1.52 15.31
CA PRO A 367 -10.50 -1.20 14.88
C PRO A 367 -9.52 -1.78 15.90
N VAL A 368 -8.42 -2.35 15.42
CA VAL A 368 -7.24 -2.55 16.28
C VAL A 368 -6.91 -1.17 16.88
N LYS A 369 -6.95 -1.04 18.21
CA LYS A 369 -6.59 0.21 18.90
C LYS A 369 -5.11 0.51 18.65
N ILE A 370 -4.80 1.19 17.56
CA ILE A 370 -3.46 1.71 17.30
C ILE A 370 -3.36 3.02 18.07
N THR A 371 -2.46 3.06 19.04
CA THR A 371 -2.24 4.25 19.87
C THR A 371 -1.36 5.23 19.12
N LEU A 372 -1.80 6.49 19.02
CA LEU A 372 -0.98 7.56 18.49
C LEU A 372 0.22 7.86 19.41
N GLY A 373 1.37 8.19 18.81
CA GLY A 373 2.50 8.72 19.56
C GLY A 373 2.16 10.07 20.20
N ALA A 374 2.64 10.29 21.43
CA ALA A 374 2.55 11.56 22.14
C ALA A 374 3.49 12.62 21.56
#